data_AF-A0A920JQL8-F1
#
_entry.id   AF-A0A920JQL8-F1
#
_cell.length_a   1.000
_cell.length_b   1.000
_cell.length_c   1.000
_cell.angle_alpha   90.00
_cell.angle_beta   90.00
_cell.angle_gamma   90.00
#
_symmetry.space_group_name_H-M   'P 1'
#
loop_
_entity.id
_entity.type
_entity.pdbx_description
1 polymer ?
#
loop_
_entity_poly.entity_id
_entity_poly.type
_entity_poly.pdbx_seq_one_letter_code
_entity_poly.pdbx_strand_id
1 'polypeptide(L)'
;MLKLLHDKNEVYRSSGAVHGCALCDGNTILEFIEDVGRHNAVDAIAGNMWIKNLNSEKKIFYTTGRLTSEMVIKVAQMNIPYLLSRSGIQRWV
;
A
#
# COMPACT_ATOMS: atom_id res chain seq x y z
N MET A 1 12.79 -4.28 -4.94
CA MET A 1 11.51 -3.88 -4.30
C MET A 1 10.66 -5.04 -3.77
N LEU A 2 10.10 -5.94 -4.61
CA LEU A 2 9.16 -6.97 -4.16
C LEU A 2 9.71 -7.93 -3.08
N LYS A 3 10.99 -8.32 -3.18
CA LYS A 3 11.66 -9.14 -2.16
C LYS A 3 11.77 -8.42 -0.81
N LEU A 4 12.17 -7.15 -0.81
CA LEU A 4 12.18 -6.30 0.39
C LEU A 4 10.80 -6.17 1.04
N LEU A 5 9.75 -6.03 0.24
CA LEU A 5 8.37 -5.98 0.73
C LEU A 5 7.90 -7.33 1.27
N HIS A 6 8.36 -8.43 0.68
CA HIS A 6 8.07 -9.78 1.15
C HIS A 6 8.74 -10.04 2.51
N ASP A 7 10.04 -9.77 2.61
CA ASP A 7 10.82 -9.97 3.84
C ASP A 7 10.27 -9.11 4.99
N LYS A 8 9.93 -7.84 4.73
CA LYS A 8 9.26 -7.00 5.75
C LYS A 8 7.91 -7.56 6.18
N ASN A 9 7.13 -8.09 5.25
CA ASN A 9 5.83 -8.65 5.58
C ASN A 9 5.97 -9.95 6.38
N GLU A 10 6.89 -10.85 6.02
CA GLU A 10 7.09 -12.11 6.75
C GLU A 10 7.48 -11.92 8.22
N VAL A 11 8.30 -10.91 8.53
CA VAL A 11 8.71 -10.60 9.91
C VAL A 11 7.50 -10.28 10.80
N TYR A 12 6.46 -9.64 10.25
CA TYR A 12 5.30 -9.15 11.01
C TYR A 12 4.01 -9.95 10.78
N ARG A 13 3.98 -10.83 9.76
CA ARG A 13 2.87 -11.76 9.44
C ARG A 13 2.71 -12.90 10.46
N SER A 14 3.47 -12.92 11.55
CA SER A 14 3.34 -13.90 12.63
C SER A 14 1.94 -13.93 13.27
N SER A 15 1.13 -12.89 13.08
CA SER A 15 -0.26 -12.77 13.55
C SER A 15 -1.33 -13.34 12.60
N GLY A 16 -0.99 -13.69 11.35
CA GLY A 16 -1.89 -14.38 10.41
C GLY A 16 -3.08 -13.58 9.83
N ALA A 17 -3.39 -12.38 10.34
CA ALA A 17 -4.65 -11.68 10.03
C ALA A 17 -4.50 -10.21 9.60
N VAL A 18 -3.29 -9.77 9.18
CA VAL A 18 -3.03 -8.38 8.79
C VAL A 18 -2.68 -8.23 7.31
N HIS A 19 -3.02 -7.07 6.76
CA HIS A 19 -2.66 -6.61 5.43
C HIS A 19 -1.54 -5.58 5.52
N GLY A 20 -0.42 -5.82 4.84
CA GLY A 20 0.61 -4.80 4.60
C GLY A 20 0.29 -3.93 3.39
N CYS A 21 0.44 -2.62 3.55
CA CYS A 21 0.49 -1.61 2.50
C CYS A 21 1.81 -0.83 2.59
N ALA A 22 2.35 -0.41 1.46
CA ALA A 22 3.62 0.28 1.40
C ALA A 22 3.62 1.42 0.39
N LEU A 23 4.32 2.50 0.73
CA LEU A 23 4.63 3.58 -0.18
C LEU A 23 6.11 3.51 -0.53
N CYS A 24 6.42 3.49 -1.81
CA CYS A 24 7.79 3.33 -2.29
C CYS A 24 8.15 4.43 -3.29
N ASP A 25 9.45 4.75 -3.32
CA ASP A 25 10.08 5.58 -4.34
C ASP A 25 11.22 4.77 -4.96
N GLY A 26 11.01 4.32 -6.20
CA GLY A 26 11.87 3.33 -6.85
C GLY A 26 12.02 2.05 -6.01
N ASN A 27 13.24 1.77 -5.55
CA ASN A 27 13.55 0.60 -4.72
C ASN A 27 13.53 0.87 -3.20
N THR A 28 13.18 2.09 -2.79
CA THR A 28 13.16 2.50 -1.39
C THR A 28 11.73 2.44 -0.85
N ILE A 29 11.55 1.77 0.28
CA ILE A 29 10.28 1.79 1.02
C ILE A 29 10.29 3.04 1.89
N LEU A 30 9.44 4.03 1.57
CA LEU A 30 9.27 5.24 2.36
C LEU A 30 8.42 4.96 3.59
N GLU A 31 7.33 4.21 3.41
CA GLU A 31 6.43 3.80 4.48
C GLU A 31 5.93 2.38 4.29
N PHE A 32 5.68 1.71 5.41
CA PHE A 32 5.10 0.38 5.46
C PHE A 32 4.15 0.33 6.67
N ILE A 33 2.87 0.08 6.41
CA ILE A 33 1.80 0.04 7.42
C ILE A 33 1.11 -1.31 7.31
N GLU A 34 0.89 -1.93 8.46
CA GLU A 34 0.11 -3.15 8.59
C GLU A 34 -1.14 -2.89 9.42
N ASP A 35 -2.26 -3.37 8.93
CA ASP A 35 -3.54 -3.23 9.61
C ASP A 35 -4.42 -4.44 9.29
N VAL A 36 -5.35 -4.77 10.18
CA VAL A 36 -6.37 -5.79 9.93
C VAL A 36 -7.24 -5.38 8.74
N GLY A 37 -7.55 -4.08 8.62
CA GLY A 37 -8.27 -3.48 7.51
C GLY A 37 -7.32 -2.82 6.50
N ARG A 38 -7.23 -3.37 5.28
CA ARG A 38 -6.43 -2.76 4.20
C ARG A 38 -6.78 -1.29 3.91
N HIS A 39 -8.04 -0.89 4.10
CA HIS A 39 -8.47 0.50 3.88
C HIS A 39 -7.84 1.45 4.91
N ASN A 40 -7.73 1.03 6.16
CA ASN A 40 -7.08 1.81 7.22
C ASN A 40 -5.60 2.00 6.93
N ALA A 41 -4.92 0.95 6.46
CA ALA A 41 -3.52 1.04 6.08
C ALA A 41 -3.29 2.04 4.93
N VAL A 42 -4.22 2.12 3.96
CA VAL A 42 -4.18 3.14 2.90
C VAL A 42 -4.39 4.54 3.46
N ASP A 43 -5.39 4.72 4.33
CA ASP A 43 -5.71 6.02 4.91
C ASP A 43 -4.57 6.55 5.80
N ALA A 44 -3.92 5.66 6.55
CA ALA A 44 -2.76 6.00 7.36
C ALA A 44 -1.56 6.45 6.49
N ILE A 45 -1.30 5.78 5.36
CA ILE A 45 -0.27 6.23 4.41
C ILE A 45 -0.65 7.59 3.81
N ALA A 46 -1.92 7.80 3.44
CA ALA A 46 -2.38 9.09 2.91
C ALA A 46 -2.19 10.21 3.93
N GLY A 47 -2.57 9.99 5.19
CA GLY A 47 -2.36 10.92 6.29
C GLY A 47 -0.88 11.23 6.52
N ASN A 48 -0.02 10.21 6.49
CA ASN A 48 1.42 10.42 6.65
C ASN A 48 2.04 11.18 5.46
N MET A 49 1.60 10.91 4.23
CA MET A 49 2.02 11.69 3.05
C MET A 49 1.68 13.16 3.21
N TRP A 50 0.49 13.46 3.74
CA TRP A 50 0.06 14.84 3.99
C TRP A 50 0.89 15.50 5.08
N ILE A 51 1.04 14.86 6.25
CA ILE A 51 1.81 15.40 7.39
C ILE A 51 3.27 15.66 7.01
N LYS A 52 3.88 14.76 6.22
CA LYS A 52 5.29 14.85 5.80
C LYS A 52 5.49 15.62 4.49
N ASN A 53 4.43 16.19 3.92
CA ASN A 53 4.43 16.90 2.64
C ASN A 53 5.15 16.12 1.52
N LEU A 54 4.89 14.82 1.41
CA LEU A 54 5.60 13.93 0.49
C LEU A 54 4.98 13.99 -0.91
N ASN A 55 5.74 14.45 -1.91
CA ASN A 55 5.32 14.48 -3.33
C ASN A 55 4.89 13.10 -3.86
N SER A 56 3.73 12.97 -4.51
CA SER A 56 3.24 11.70 -5.06
C SER A 56 3.90 11.26 -6.38
N GLU A 57 4.65 12.15 -7.05
CA GLU A 57 5.28 11.87 -8.33
C GLU A 57 6.18 10.64 -8.28
N LYS A 58 6.05 9.77 -9.28
CA LYS A 58 6.86 8.53 -9.46
C LYS A 58 6.78 7.54 -8.29
N LYS A 59 5.92 7.76 -7.31
CA LYS A 59 5.73 6.81 -6.22
C LYS A 59 4.98 5.58 -6.67
N ILE A 60 5.23 4.50 -5.95
CA ILE A 60 4.58 3.22 -6.12
C ILE A 60 3.87 2.87 -4.83
N PHE A 61 2.56 2.65 -4.92
CA PHE A 61 1.77 2.11 -3.83
C PHE A 61 1.68 0.59 -3.97
N TYR A 62 1.99 -0.14 -2.90
CA TYR A 62 1.88 -1.59 -2.86
C TYR A 62 0.89 -2.02 -1.78
N THR A 63 0.09 -3.04 -2.06
CA THR A 63 -0.75 -3.69 -1.05
C THR A 63 -0.74 -5.21 -1.19
N THR A 64 -0.94 -5.88 -0.07
CA THR A 64 -1.04 -7.34 -0.01
C THR A 64 -2.46 -7.84 -0.23
N GLY A 65 -3.46 -6.96 -0.08
CA GLY A 65 -4.88 -7.26 -0.23
C GLY A 65 -5.39 -7.06 -1.66
N ARG A 66 -6.64 -7.47 -1.92
CA ARG A 66 -7.30 -7.30 -3.23
C ARG A 66 -7.48 -5.81 -3.56
N LEU A 67 -7.36 -5.48 -4.83
CA LEU A 67 -7.70 -4.16 -5.35
C LEU A 67 -9.22 -4.09 -5.55
N THR A 68 -9.92 -3.47 -4.59
CA THR A 68 -11.31 -3.04 -4.74
C THR A 68 -11.35 -1.64 -5.33
N SER A 69 -12.50 -1.22 -5.83
CA SER A 69 -12.71 0.11 -6.42
C SER A 69 -12.32 1.22 -5.45
N GLU A 70 -12.69 1.09 -4.17
CA GLU A 70 -12.32 2.05 -3.13
C GLU A 70 -10.81 2.15 -2.92
N MET A 71 -10.09 1.02 -2.91
CA MET A 71 -8.63 1.02 -2.80
C MET A 71 -7.98 1.76 -3.97
N VAL A 72 -8.47 1.52 -5.18
CA VAL A 72 -7.97 2.18 -6.40
C VAL A 72 -8.27 3.68 -6.35
N ILE A 73 -9.48 4.07 -5.96
CA ILE A 73 -9.90 5.48 -5.86
C ILE A 73 -9.04 6.24 -4.85
N LYS A 74 -8.79 5.66 -3.66
CA LYS A 74 -7.94 6.31 -2.64
C LYS A 74 -6.52 6.56 -3.16
N VAL A 75 -5.92 5.58 -3.83
CA VAL A 75 -4.58 5.71 -4.43
C VAL A 75 -4.55 6.73 -5.57
N ALA A 76 -5.60 6.76 -6.39
CA ALA A 76 -5.76 7.77 -7.44
C ALA A 76 -5.91 9.19 -6.85
N GLN A 77 -6.67 9.35 -5.76
CA GLN A 77 -6.82 10.63 -5.05
C GLN A 77 -5.52 11.12 -4.42
N MET A 78 -4.62 10.20 -4.03
CA MET A 78 -3.26 10.52 -3.63
C MET A 78 -2.34 10.91 -4.81
N ASN A 79 -2.83 10.93 -6.05
CA ASN A 79 -2.06 11.17 -7.28
C ASN A 79 -0.83 10.26 -7.43
N ILE A 80 -0.94 8.99 -6.98
CA ILE A 80 0.13 8.01 -7.12
C ILE A 80 -0.05 7.25 -8.44
N PRO A 81 0.93 7.27 -9.36
CA PRO A 81 0.78 6.74 -10.71
C PRO A 81 0.84 5.20 -10.80
N TYR A 82 1.44 4.53 -9.81
CA TYR A 82 1.63 3.07 -9.84
C TYR A 82 1.00 2.41 -8.63
N LEU A 83 0.09 1.46 -8.87
CA LEU A 83 -0.56 0.64 -7.84
C LEU A 83 -0.30 -0.84 -8.10
N LEU A 84 0.35 -1.50 -7.15
CA LEU A 84 0.70 -2.91 -7.20
C LEU A 84 -0.07 -3.66 -6.11
N SER A 85 -0.57 -4.84 -6.46
CA SER A 85 -1.10 -5.78 -5.48
C SER A 85 -0.50 -7.16 -5.65
N ARG A 86 -0.24 -7.83 -4.51
CA ARG A 86 0.10 -9.27 -4.48
C ARG A 86 -1.11 -10.16 -4.78
N SER A 87 -2.32 -9.65 -4.63
CA SER A 87 -3.57 -10.40 -4.80
C SER A 87 -4.30 -9.97 -6.09
N GLY A 88 -5.31 -10.74 -6.48
CA GLY A 88 -6.14 -10.39 -7.64
C GLY A 88 -6.96 -9.11 -7.46
N ILE A 89 -7.31 -8.48 -8.58
CA ILE A 89 -8.30 -7.40 -8.65
C ILE A 89 -9.71 -7.96 -8.43
N GLN A 90 -10.58 -7.20 -7.77
CA GLN A 90 -12.00 -7.54 -7.73
C GLN A 90 -12.66 -7.00 -9.00
N ARG A 91 -13.16 -7.90 -9.85
CA ARG A 91 -13.91 -7.52 -11.06
C ARG A 91 -15.32 -7.10 -10.64
N TRP A 92 -15.81 -6.02 -11.23
CA TRP A 92 -17.22 -5.65 -11.16
C TRP A 92 -18.03 -6.78 -11.80
N VAL A 93 -18.86 -7.45 -11.00
CA VAL A 93 -20.01 -8.25 -11.45
C VAL A 93 -21.24 -7.38 -11.42
#